data_AF-A0A4R1PY70-F1
#
_entry.id   AF-A0A4R1PY70-F1
#
_cell.length_a   1.000
_cell.length_b   1.000
_cell.length_c   1.000
_cell.angle_alpha   90.00
_cell.angle_beta   90.00
_cell.angle_gamma   90.00
#
_symmetry.space_group_name_H-M   'P 1'
#
loop_
_entity.id
_entity.type
_entity.pdbx_description
1 polymer ?
#
loop_
_entity_poly.entity_id
_entity_poly.type
_entity_poly.pdbx_seq_one_letter_code
_entity_poly.pdbx_strand_id
1 'polypeptide(L)'
;MAMKKILAGLMLGCLLVAGAATSEAAMTYEQALKYQGLNSEEVFISNDKVKDAYGQKNIKRYFSLLNKNGLAHSGNTILGVGDYTFINLLINYGIANMNEEPFAYIRWIAHLAGAPDRGYEPKTMNIAFSDGFIKTFNLQGWEYRGQIINGMFANSWAHLYDGRVRLNDFDLYELSQHGQIVAISMDGGNGGIKHFFYSGDKDINSKARLNRGIYHAMKILQVDEQAVIAKKAERDRLAEEERLAKMRAEIEKEIKAEAEREAMKKAIQAEIAAKEKAKQGN
;
A
#
# COMPACT_ATOMS: atom_id res chain seq x y z
N MET A 1 -23.70 19.46 -50.16
CA MET A 1 -24.52 18.63 -49.25
C MET A 1 -23.69 17.50 -48.59
N ALA A 2 -22.43 17.75 -48.22
CA ALA A 2 -21.54 16.75 -47.60
C ALA A 2 -20.97 17.19 -46.24
N MET A 3 -20.95 18.49 -45.96
CA MET A 3 -20.32 19.06 -44.75
C MET A 3 -21.22 18.99 -43.49
N LYS A 4 -22.54 18.83 -43.65
CA LYS A 4 -23.49 18.68 -42.53
C LYS A 4 -23.56 17.27 -41.94
N LYS A 5 -23.06 16.24 -42.65
CA LYS A 5 -23.06 14.84 -42.16
C LYS A 5 -21.84 14.50 -41.30
N ILE A 6 -20.73 15.22 -41.46
CA ILE A 6 -19.50 15.01 -40.66
C ILE A 6 -19.66 15.60 -39.24
N LEU A 7 -20.41 16.69 -39.09
CA LEU A 7 -20.64 17.30 -37.77
C LEU A 7 -21.55 16.45 -36.85
N ALA A 8 -22.50 15.71 -37.43
CA ALA A 8 -23.39 14.82 -36.68
C ALA A 8 -22.68 13.54 -36.18
N GLY A 9 -21.67 13.05 -36.94
CA GLY A 9 -20.85 11.91 -36.52
C GLY A 9 -19.87 12.26 -35.39
N LEU A 10 -19.34 13.48 -35.37
CA LEU A 10 -18.45 13.96 -34.31
C LEU A 10 -19.19 14.27 -32.99
N MET A 11 -20.46 14.67 -33.05
CA MET A 11 -21.28 14.84 -31.84
C MET A 11 -21.80 13.52 -31.25
N LEU A 12 -22.00 12.48 -32.06
CA LEU A 12 -22.36 11.15 -31.55
C LEU A 12 -21.16 10.40 -30.96
N GLY A 13 -19.93 10.71 -31.40
CA GLY A 13 -18.69 10.16 -30.83
C GLY A 13 -18.32 10.77 -29.47
N CYS A 14 -18.63 12.05 -29.23
CA CYS A 14 -18.40 12.70 -27.94
C CYS A 14 -19.48 12.38 -26.88
N LEU A 15 -20.66 11.93 -27.29
CA LEU A 15 -21.73 11.52 -26.37
C LEU A 15 -21.58 10.09 -25.83
N LEU A 16 -20.66 9.28 -26.38
CA LEU A 16 -20.31 7.95 -25.85
C LEU A 16 -19.08 7.94 -24.93
N VAL A 17 -18.43 9.10 -24.72
CA VAL A 17 -17.37 9.26 -23.69
C VAL A 17 -17.91 9.97 -22.43
N ALA A 18 -19.17 10.41 -22.44
CA ALA A 18 -19.85 10.96 -21.26
C ALA A 18 -20.63 9.90 -20.45
N GLY A 19 -20.32 8.60 -20.66
CA GLY A 19 -21.00 7.47 -20.03
C GLY A 19 -20.15 6.63 -19.06
N ALA A 20 -18.99 7.11 -18.62
CA ALA A 20 -18.12 6.39 -17.68
C ALA A 20 -17.38 7.33 -16.69
N ALA A 21 -18.01 8.43 -16.28
CA ALA A 21 -17.49 9.31 -15.26
C ALA A 21 -18.61 9.79 -14.33
N THR A 22 -19.27 8.82 -13.70
CA THR A 22 -19.82 9.05 -12.36
C THR A 22 -19.14 8.05 -11.44
N SER A 23 -17.84 8.29 -11.23
CA SER A 23 -17.19 7.89 -9.98
C SER A 23 -17.91 8.66 -8.88
N GLU A 24 -18.97 8.10 -8.31
CA GLU A 24 -19.31 8.50 -6.95
C GLU A 24 -18.11 8.08 -6.09
N ALA A 25 -17.26 9.07 -5.81
CA ALA A 25 -16.07 8.95 -5.01
C ALA A 25 -16.51 8.72 -3.57
N ALA A 26 -16.66 7.45 -3.20
CA ALA A 26 -17.13 6.99 -1.90
C ALA A 26 -18.53 7.49 -1.47
N MET A 27 -19.15 6.74 -0.55
CA MET A 27 -20.36 7.19 0.13
C MET A 27 -20.08 8.54 0.80
N THR A 28 -21.01 9.48 0.67
CA THR A 28 -21.02 10.69 1.51
C THR A 28 -21.05 10.29 3.00
N TYR A 29 -20.62 11.19 3.89
CA TYR A 29 -20.63 10.91 5.32
C TYR A 29 -22.02 10.50 5.83
N GLU A 30 -23.10 11.13 5.34
CA GLU A 30 -24.48 10.79 5.71
C GLU A 30 -24.92 9.41 5.18
N GLN A 31 -24.49 9.04 3.98
CA GLN A 31 -24.72 7.69 3.46
C GLN A 31 -23.96 6.65 4.30
N ALA A 32 -22.71 6.94 4.67
CA ALA A 32 -21.91 6.07 5.52
C ALA A 32 -22.48 5.94 6.94
N LEU A 33 -23.07 7.01 7.50
CA LEU A 33 -23.80 6.96 8.77
C LEU A 33 -25.04 6.05 8.69
N LYS A 34 -25.82 6.15 7.60
CA LYS A 34 -26.96 5.25 7.37
C LYS A 34 -26.50 3.79 7.24
N TYR A 35 -25.43 3.56 6.47
CA TYR A 35 -24.82 2.24 6.33
C TYR A 35 -24.32 1.69 7.67
N GLN A 36 -23.68 2.53 8.48
CA GLN A 36 -23.24 2.18 9.83
C GLN A 36 -24.43 1.80 10.72
N GLY A 37 -25.53 2.54 10.67
CA GLY A 37 -26.75 2.21 11.44
C GLY A 37 -27.28 0.80 11.14
N LEU A 38 -27.17 0.35 9.88
CA LEU A 38 -27.55 -1.00 9.46
C LEU A 38 -26.51 -2.08 9.85
N ASN A 39 -25.25 -1.69 10.07
CA ASN A 39 -24.13 -2.59 10.35
C ASN A 39 -23.45 -2.25 11.69
N SER A 40 -24.25 -1.88 12.70
CA SER A 40 -23.76 -1.23 13.92
C SER A 40 -22.88 -2.11 14.83
N GLU A 41 -22.91 -3.42 14.64
CA GLU A 41 -22.07 -4.39 15.37
C GLU A 41 -20.64 -4.51 14.81
N GLU A 42 -20.42 -3.98 13.60
CA GLU A 42 -19.20 -4.19 12.81
C GLU A 42 -18.56 -2.87 12.37
N VAL A 43 -19.38 -1.84 12.13
CA VAL A 43 -18.93 -0.49 11.75
C VAL A 43 -19.18 0.46 12.92
N PHE A 44 -18.12 1.09 13.41
CA PHE A 44 -18.16 1.96 14.59
C PHE A 44 -17.78 3.39 14.24
N ILE A 45 -18.51 4.37 14.76
CA ILE A 45 -18.18 5.78 14.59
C ILE A 45 -17.14 6.19 15.65
N SER A 46 -16.11 6.91 15.23
CA SER A 46 -15.16 7.59 16.13
C SER A 46 -14.95 9.03 15.67
N ASN A 47 -14.92 9.96 16.61
CA ASN A 47 -14.74 11.39 16.33
C ASN A 47 -13.65 11.96 17.23
N ASP A 48 -12.66 12.61 16.63
CA ASP A 48 -11.58 13.25 17.36
C ASP A 48 -11.68 14.77 17.26
N LYS A 49 -11.46 15.46 18.39
CA LYS A 49 -11.31 16.91 18.39
C LYS A 49 -9.87 17.26 18.01
N VAL A 50 -9.69 17.89 16.86
CA VAL A 50 -8.39 18.33 16.36
C VAL A 50 -8.34 19.85 16.28
N LYS A 51 -7.16 20.46 16.46
CA LYS A 51 -6.96 21.87 16.16
C LYS A 51 -6.38 22.01 14.77
N ASP A 52 -6.89 22.95 13.97
CA ASP A 52 -6.24 23.33 12.72
C ASP A 52 -5.01 24.23 12.95
N ALA A 53 -4.36 24.64 11.86
CA ALA A 53 -3.19 25.51 11.89
C ALA A 53 -3.44 26.89 12.55
N TYR A 54 -4.70 27.29 12.68
CA TYR A 54 -5.12 28.56 13.29
C TYR A 54 -5.63 28.37 14.72
N GLY A 55 -5.55 27.15 15.26
CA GLY A 55 -5.98 26.82 16.62
C GLY A 55 -7.48 26.60 16.80
N GLN A 56 -8.26 26.64 15.71
CA GLN A 56 -9.69 26.39 15.77
C GLN A 56 -9.95 24.88 15.95
N LYS A 57 -10.84 24.57 16.89
CA LYS A 57 -11.20 23.19 17.22
C LYS A 57 -12.21 22.66 16.21
N ASN A 58 -11.82 21.63 15.49
CA ASN A 58 -12.62 20.94 14.49
C ASN A 58 -12.86 19.48 14.92
N ILE A 59 -13.92 18.88 14.39
CA ILE A 59 -14.22 17.46 14.58
C ILE A 59 -13.74 16.71 13.34
N LYS A 60 -12.82 15.78 13.53
CA LYS A 60 -12.39 14.83 12.52
C LYS A 60 -13.16 13.53 12.69
N ARG A 61 -13.69 13.03 11.58
CA ARG A 61 -14.68 11.95 11.55
C ARG A 61 -14.06 10.67 11.03
N TYR A 62 -14.33 9.56 11.70
CA TYR A 62 -13.82 8.26 11.33
C TYR A 62 -14.88 7.16 11.47
N PHE A 63 -14.73 6.13 10.64
CA PHE A 63 -15.35 4.83 10.87
C PHE A 63 -14.27 3.80 11.19
N SER A 64 -14.39 3.12 12.32
CA SER A 64 -13.55 2.00 12.71
C SER A 64 -14.20 0.70 12.26
N LEU A 65 -13.43 -0.14 11.58
CA LEU A 65 -13.91 -1.34 10.89
C LEU A 65 -13.34 -2.65 11.47
N LEU A 66 -12.51 -2.55 12.50
CA LEU A 66 -12.00 -3.70 13.23
C LEU A 66 -12.75 -3.90 14.55
N ASN A 67 -12.70 -2.87 15.39
CA ASN A 67 -13.34 -2.78 16.70
C ASN A 67 -13.49 -1.30 17.05
N LYS A 68 -14.39 -0.94 17.96
CA LYS A 68 -14.62 0.45 18.38
C LYS A 68 -13.33 1.22 18.68
N ASN A 69 -12.39 0.59 19.37
CA ASN A 69 -11.10 1.19 19.75
C ASN A 69 -9.90 0.54 19.06
N GLY A 70 -10.10 -0.26 18.01
CA GLY A 70 -9.06 -1.14 17.47
C GLY A 70 -8.78 -2.35 18.38
N LEU A 71 -7.67 -3.03 18.13
CA LEU A 71 -7.20 -4.14 18.94
C LEU A 71 -5.82 -3.82 19.50
N ALA A 72 -5.67 -4.05 20.80
CA ALA A 72 -4.41 -3.95 21.50
C ALA A 72 -4.04 -5.31 22.09
N HIS A 73 -2.77 -5.67 22.00
CA HIS A 73 -2.18 -6.76 22.75
C HIS A 73 -1.07 -6.23 23.63
N SER A 74 -0.99 -6.77 24.84
CA SER A 74 0.12 -6.54 25.75
C SER A 74 0.65 -7.88 26.22
N GLY A 75 1.97 -8.08 26.17
CA GLY A 75 2.60 -9.17 26.92
C GLY A 75 2.40 -8.96 28.43
N ASN A 76 2.62 -10.00 29.24
CA ASN A 76 2.94 -9.84 30.66
C ASN A 76 4.27 -10.53 30.89
N THR A 77 5.28 -9.82 31.37
CA THR A 77 6.50 -10.45 31.88
C THR A 77 6.50 -10.44 33.41
N ILE A 78 7.20 -11.40 34.02
CA ILE A 78 7.38 -11.52 35.48
C ILE A 78 8.04 -10.25 36.09
N LEU A 79 8.71 -9.44 35.26
CA LEU A 79 9.31 -8.16 35.65
C LEU A 79 8.38 -6.94 35.41
N GLY A 80 7.14 -7.15 34.97
CA GLY A 80 6.12 -6.11 34.85
C GLY A 80 6.06 -5.35 33.53
N VAL A 81 6.63 -5.90 32.44
CA VAL A 81 6.65 -5.21 31.14
C VAL A 81 6.05 -6.11 30.06
N GLY A 82 4.98 -5.65 29.44
CA GLY A 82 4.41 -6.26 28.25
C GLY A 82 4.76 -5.47 27.02
N ASP A 83 5.42 -6.07 26.04
CA ASP A 83 5.44 -5.50 24.70
C ASP A 83 4.00 -5.25 24.25
N TYR A 84 3.74 -4.01 23.83
CA TYR A 84 2.43 -3.57 23.38
C TYR A 84 2.39 -3.53 21.86
N THR A 85 1.34 -4.10 21.28
CA THR A 85 1.00 -3.92 19.88
C THR A 85 -0.43 -3.42 19.77
N PHE A 86 -0.69 -2.63 18.73
CA PHE A 86 -2.00 -2.09 18.41
C PHE A 86 -2.21 -2.12 16.92
N ILE A 87 -3.44 -2.42 16.50
CA ILE A 87 -3.87 -2.26 15.13
C ILE A 87 -5.31 -1.80 15.05
N ASN A 88 -5.63 -0.97 14.06
CA ASN A 88 -7.00 -0.62 13.72
C ASN A 88 -7.15 -0.36 12.22
N LEU A 89 -8.28 -0.77 11.64
CA LEU A 89 -8.67 -0.43 10.27
C LEU A 89 -9.70 0.71 10.35
N LEU A 90 -9.40 1.83 9.69
CA LEU A 90 -10.17 3.07 9.80
C LEU A 90 -10.46 3.63 8.41
N ILE A 91 -11.63 4.24 8.23
CA ILE A 91 -11.90 5.19 7.16
C ILE A 91 -11.89 6.60 7.75
N ASN A 92 -11.07 7.48 7.19
CA ASN A 92 -11.04 8.89 7.54
C ASN A 92 -11.97 9.66 6.60
N TYR A 93 -12.95 10.38 7.15
CA TYR A 93 -13.88 11.28 6.43
C TYR A 93 -13.49 12.76 6.52
N GLY A 94 -12.26 13.03 6.97
CA GLY A 94 -11.75 14.38 7.12
C GLY A 94 -12.47 15.17 8.20
N ILE A 95 -12.30 16.48 8.13
CA ILE A 95 -12.94 17.43 9.05
C ILE A 95 -14.40 17.66 8.63
N ALA A 96 -15.31 17.79 9.61
CA ALA A 96 -16.75 17.94 9.43
C ALA A 96 -17.18 18.92 8.29
N ASN A 97 -16.45 20.02 8.17
CA ASN A 97 -16.77 21.14 7.29
C ASN A 97 -15.74 21.32 6.16
N MET A 98 -14.89 20.32 5.91
CA MET A 98 -13.90 20.34 4.83
C MET A 98 -14.22 19.25 3.82
N ASN A 99 -14.11 19.60 2.54
CA ASN A 99 -14.28 18.62 1.48
C ASN A 99 -12.96 17.86 1.30
N GLU A 100 -12.89 16.68 1.92
CA GLU A 100 -11.77 15.75 1.79
C GLU A 100 -12.33 14.42 1.28
N GLU A 101 -11.66 13.85 0.28
CA GLU A 101 -11.99 12.50 -0.19
C GLU A 101 -11.68 11.50 0.92
N PRO A 102 -12.65 10.64 1.31
CA PRO A 102 -12.41 9.69 2.37
C PRO A 102 -11.42 8.62 1.92
N PHE A 103 -10.65 8.09 2.87
CA PHE A 103 -9.70 7.02 2.57
C PHE A 103 -9.57 6.04 3.72
N ALA A 104 -9.31 4.78 3.37
CA ALA A 104 -9.02 3.73 4.34
C ALA A 104 -7.53 3.72 4.71
N TYR A 105 -7.24 3.39 5.96
CA TYR A 105 -5.87 3.13 6.39
C TYR A 105 -5.85 2.17 7.59
N ILE A 106 -4.74 1.44 7.70
CA ILE A 106 -4.41 0.66 8.88
C ILE A 106 -3.56 1.55 9.78
N ARG A 107 -4.04 1.84 10.99
CA ARG A 107 -3.23 2.42 12.07
C ARG A 107 -2.56 1.29 12.84
N TRP A 108 -1.29 1.46 13.17
CA TRP A 108 -0.57 0.50 13.99
C TRP A 108 0.33 1.18 15.02
N ILE A 109 0.59 0.49 16.12
CA ILE A 109 1.55 0.87 17.16
C ILE A 109 2.27 -0.41 17.61
N ALA A 110 3.57 -0.37 17.82
CA ALA A 110 4.31 -1.49 18.37
C ALA A 110 5.50 -1.04 19.24
N HIS A 111 5.76 -1.76 20.32
CA HIS A 111 7.07 -1.75 20.95
C HIS A 111 8.03 -2.63 20.16
N LEU A 112 9.16 -2.06 19.77
CA LEU A 112 10.25 -2.75 19.07
C LEU A 112 11.51 -2.82 19.92
N ALA A 113 12.51 -3.55 19.43
CA ALA A 113 13.71 -3.90 20.18
C ALA A 113 14.68 -2.71 20.44
N GLY A 114 14.59 -1.62 19.68
CA GLY A 114 15.59 -0.55 19.75
C GLY A 114 15.14 0.75 19.11
N ALA A 115 16.04 1.73 19.12
CA ALA A 115 15.86 3.06 18.53
C ALA A 115 16.25 3.06 17.02
N PRO A 116 15.69 3.98 16.22
CA PRO A 116 15.87 3.98 14.77
C PRO A 116 17.30 4.28 14.31
N ASP A 117 18.08 5.04 15.09
CA ASP A 117 19.49 5.34 14.82
C ASP A 117 20.39 4.09 14.79
N ARG A 118 19.92 2.98 15.36
CA ARG A 118 20.60 1.69 15.37
C ARG A 118 20.06 0.69 14.35
N GLY A 119 19.22 1.13 13.41
CA GLY A 119 18.65 0.28 12.36
C GLY A 119 17.41 -0.53 12.79
N TYR A 120 16.76 -0.17 13.90
CA TYR A 120 15.56 -0.84 14.40
C TYR A 120 14.26 -0.25 13.86
N GLU A 121 14.33 0.63 12.86
CA GLU A 121 13.13 1.11 12.18
C GLU A 121 12.35 -0.04 11.51
N PRO A 122 11.01 -0.08 11.68
CA PRO A 122 10.19 -1.03 10.98
C PRO A 122 10.12 -0.65 9.49
N LYS A 123 10.22 -1.65 8.62
CA LYS A 123 10.23 -1.48 7.16
C LYS A 123 8.99 -2.07 6.51
N THR A 124 8.41 -3.11 7.08
CA THR A 124 7.30 -3.83 6.44
C THR A 124 6.24 -4.34 7.40
N MET A 125 4.98 -4.25 6.96
CA MET A 125 3.84 -4.95 7.56
C MET A 125 3.35 -6.02 6.60
N ASN A 126 3.02 -7.20 7.11
CA ASN A 126 2.57 -8.35 6.32
C ASN A 126 1.21 -8.82 6.83
N ILE A 127 0.25 -8.99 5.92
CA ILE A 127 -1.04 -9.64 6.18
C ILE A 127 -1.03 -10.98 5.42
N ALA A 128 -1.14 -12.08 6.16
CA ALA A 128 -1.14 -13.43 5.61
C ALA A 128 -2.55 -14.03 5.63
N PHE A 129 -2.88 -14.77 4.57
CA PHE A 129 -4.18 -15.37 4.35
C PHE A 129 -4.11 -16.90 4.33
N SER A 130 -5.25 -17.55 4.55
CA SER A 130 -5.37 -19.00 4.65
C SER A 130 -5.09 -19.74 3.34
N ASP A 131 -5.15 -19.05 2.20
CA ASP A 131 -4.82 -19.56 0.86
C ASP A 131 -3.31 -19.49 0.56
N GLY A 132 -2.50 -19.01 1.51
CA GLY A 132 -1.05 -18.85 1.36
C GLY A 132 -0.62 -17.51 0.77
N PHE A 133 -1.55 -16.63 0.40
CA PHE A 133 -1.21 -15.29 -0.05
C PHE A 133 -0.69 -14.41 1.11
N ILE A 134 0.30 -13.56 0.81
CA ILE A 134 0.85 -12.59 1.75
C ILE A 134 0.90 -11.23 1.07
N LYS A 135 0.14 -10.28 1.61
CA LYS A 135 0.23 -8.87 1.23
C LYS A 135 1.29 -8.18 2.10
N THR A 136 2.30 -7.61 1.46
CA THR A 136 3.35 -6.83 2.13
C THR A 136 3.16 -5.34 1.85
N PHE A 137 3.17 -4.53 2.92
CA PHE A 137 3.12 -3.08 2.89
C PHE A 137 4.46 -2.51 3.36
N ASN A 138 5.04 -1.63 2.55
CA ASN A 138 6.20 -0.85 2.99
C ASN A 138 5.76 0.20 4.02
N LEU A 139 6.49 0.28 5.13
CA LEU A 139 6.24 1.22 6.21
C LEU A 139 7.11 2.45 6.03
N GLN A 140 6.47 3.59 5.81
CA GLN A 140 7.09 4.90 5.72
C GLN A 140 6.29 5.91 6.55
N GLY A 141 6.94 6.96 7.04
CA GLY A 141 6.27 8.02 7.80
C GLY A 141 5.75 7.58 9.18
N TRP A 142 6.45 6.67 9.86
CA TRP A 142 6.20 6.31 11.26
C TRP A 142 6.84 7.34 12.20
N GLU A 143 6.32 7.42 13.43
CA GLU A 143 6.85 8.22 14.53
C GLU A 143 7.50 7.30 15.56
N TYR A 144 8.57 7.79 16.20
CA TYR A 144 9.28 7.10 17.28
C TYR A 144 9.17 7.89 18.57
N ARG A 145 8.88 7.17 19.66
CA ARG A 145 8.93 7.70 21.03
C ARG A 145 9.62 6.70 21.94
N GLY A 146 10.70 7.14 22.58
CA GLY A 146 11.23 6.45 23.74
C GLY A 146 10.35 6.74 24.96
N GLN A 147 9.95 5.71 25.69
CA GLN A 147 9.12 5.87 26.89
C GLN A 147 9.61 4.97 28.02
N ILE A 148 9.45 5.47 29.26
CA ILE A 148 9.65 4.67 30.46
C ILE A 148 8.35 3.95 30.75
N ILE A 149 8.40 2.62 30.78
CA ILE A 149 7.31 1.78 31.26
C ILE A 149 7.64 1.43 32.71
N ASN A 150 6.79 1.86 33.63
CA ASN A 150 6.94 1.55 35.05
C ASN A 150 6.42 0.14 35.31
N GLY A 151 7.32 -0.78 35.66
CA GLY A 151 6.98 -2.11 36.14
C GLY A 151 6.81 -2.15 37.65
N MET A 152 6.28 -3.27 38.16
CA MET A 152 6.04 -3.47 39.59
C MET A 152 7.34 -3.49 40.43
N PHE A 153 8.47 -3.86 39.81
CA PHE A 153 9.77 -3.99 40.50
C PHE A 153 10.92 -3.22 39.84
N ALA A 154 10.75 -2.76 38.60
CA ALA A 154 11.74 -1.96 37.87
C ALA A 154 11.08 -1.17 36.74
N ASN A 155 11.70 -0.05 36.37
CA ASN A 155 11.34 0.69 35.16
C ASN A 155 12.11 0.12 33.97
N SER A 156 11.45 -0.03 32.82
CA SER A 156 12.11 -0.40 31.57
C SER A 156 12.00 0.72 30.54
N TRP A 157 13.05 0.87 29.74
CA TRP A 157 12.97 1.69 28.54
C TRP A 157 12.29 0.90 27.43
N ALA A 158 11.32 1.50 26.76
CA ALA A 158 10.63 0.91 25.62
C ALA A 158 10.69 1.83 24.41
N HIS A 159 10.74 1.20 23.23
CA HIS A 159 10.86 1.88 21.96
C HIS A 159 9.53 1.78 21.21
N LEU A 160 8.68 2.79 21.39
CA LEU A 160 7.36 2.82 20.79
C LEU A 160 7.43 3.41 19.38
N TYR A 161 6.89 2.66 18.43
CA TYR A 161 6.69 3.11 17.06
C TYR A 161 5.20 3.16 16.77
N ASP A 162 4.76 4.23 16.09
CA ASP A 162 3.41 4.29 15.55
C ASP A 162 3.37 4.81 14.13
N GLY A 163 2.44 4.29 13.34
CA GLY A 163 2.37 4.61 11.93
C GLY A 163 1.02 4.31 11.31
N ARG A 164 0.93 4.60 10.01
CA ARG A 164 -0.27 4.41 9.21
C ARG A 164 0.09 3.84 7.84
N VAL A 165 -0.70 2.89 7.38
CA VAL A 165 -0.64 2.37 6.01
C VAL A 165 -1.92 2.80 5.31
N ARG A 166 -1.83 3.79 4.42
CA ARG A 166 -2.97 4.19 3.58
C ARG A 166 -3.24 3.08 2.57
N LEU A 167 -4.48 2.63 2.49
CA LEU A 167 -4.91 1.60 1.55
C LEU A 167 -5.52 2.28 0.33
N ASN A 168 -5.05 1.92 -0.86
CA ASN A 168 -5.67 2.33 -2.12
C ASN A 168 -6.71 1.29 -2.57
N ASP A 169 -7.43 1.58 -3.65
CA ASP A 169 -8.46 0.69 -4.21
C ASP A 169 -7.92 -0.69 -4.55
N PHE A 170 -6.69 -0.79 -5.08
CA PHE A 170 -6.06 -2.08 -5.38
C PHE A 170 -5.75 -2.87 -4.12
N ASP A 171 -5.25 -2.22 -3.07
CA ASP A 171 -4.96 -2.89 -1.81
C ASP A 171 -6.24 -3.43 -1.19
N LEU A 172 -7.32 -2.63 -1.16
CA LEU A 172 -8.62 -3.06 -0.64
C LEU A 172 -9.22 -4.19 -1.45
N TYR A 173 -9.17 -4.07 -2.77
CA TYR A 173 -9.64 -5.12 -3.68
C TYR A 173 -8.84 -6.41 -3.49
N GLU A 174 -7.50 -6.37 -3.52
CA GLU A 174 -6.67 -7.55 -3.34
C GLU A 174 -6.93 -8.21 -1.99
N LEU A 175 -6.91 -7.44 -0.90
CA LEU A 175 -7.21 -7.95 0.44
C LEU A 175 -8.61 -8.60 0.56
N SER A 176 -9.58 -8.22 -0.26
CA SER A 176 -10.94 -8.78 -0.23
C SER A 176 -11.11 -10.06 -1.04
N GLN A 177 -10.18 -10.35 -1.97
CA GLN A 177 -10.23 -11.55 -2.81
C GLN A 177 -9.68 -12.79 -2.11
N HIS A 178 -8.94 -12.60 -1.02
CA HIS A 178 -8.31 -13.69 -0.31
C HIS A 178 -9.22 -14.27 0.78
N GLY A 179 -8.89 -15.50 1.20
CA GLY A 179 -9.62 -16.22 2.24
C GLY A 179 -9.52 -15.54 3.62
N GLN A 180 -9.45 -16.35 4.68
CA GLN A 180 -9.39 -15.79 6.02
C GLN A 180 -7.99 -15.24 6.31
N ILE A 181 -7.88 -14.01 6.86
CA ILE A 181 -6.63 -13.56 7.48
C ILE A 181 -6.24 -14.52 8.61
N VAL A 182 -5.02 -15.04 8.55
CA VAL A 182 -4.45 -15.96 9.55
C VAL A 182 -3.44 -15.27 10.47
N ALA A 183 -2.73 -14.26 9.97
CA ALA A 183 -1.75 -13.52 10.74
C ALA A 183 -1.53 -12.11 10.19
N ILE A 184 -1.17 -11.18 11.08
CA ILE A 184 -0.59 -9.89 10.71
C ILE A 184 0.66 -9.69 11.54
N SER A 185 1.73 -9.30 10.88
CA SER A 185 3.03 -9.12 11.50
C SER A 185 3.75 -7.91 10.96
N MET A 186 4.64 -7.35 11.76
CA MET A 186 5.61 -6.35 11.36
C MET A 186 7.01 -6.91 11.53
N ASP A 187 7.96 -6.45 10.72
CA ASP A 187 9.37 -6.64 11.07
C ASP A 187 9.71 -5.90 12.38
N GLY A 188 10.59 -6.47 13.19
CA GLY A 188 10.99 -5.87 14.48
C GLY A 188 12.08 -4.81 14.37
N GLY A 189 12.35 -4.30 13.16
CA GLY A 189 13.59 -3.61 12.83
C GLY A 189 14.75 -4.59 12.55
N ASN A 190 15.83 -4.09 11.93
CA ASN A 190 17.01 -4.82 11.42
C ASN A 190 16.79 -6.13 10.62
N GLY A 191 15.54 -6.48 10.31
CA GLY A 191 15.15 -7.75 9.68
C GLY A 191 14.99 -8.91 10.67
N GLY A 192 15.21 -8.71 11.97
CA GLY A 192 15.01 -9.68 13.04
C GLY A 192 13.58 -9.70 13.60
N ILE A 193 13.26 -10.77 14.35
CA ILE A 193 12.00 -11.14 15.06
C ILE A 193 10.73 -10.39 14.62
N LYS A 194 9.78 -11.14 14.05
CA LYS A 194 8.45 -10.61 13.67
C LYS A 194 7.61 -10.30 14.92
N HIS A 195 7.15 -9.06 15.07
CA HIS A 195 6.12 -8.73 16.04
C HIS A 195 4.76 -9.09 15.44
N PHE A 196 4.05 -10.01 16.06
CA PHE A 196 2.73 -10.42 15.62
C PHE A 196 1.67 -9.54 16.27
N PHE A 197 0.86 -8.90 15.44
CA PHE A 197 -0.46 -8.39 15.87
C PHE A 197 -1.47 -9.53 15.92
N TYR A 198 -1.24 -10.61 15.15
CA TYR A 198 -2.05 -11.84 15.18
C TYR A 198 -1.17 -13.05 14.83
N SER A 199 -1.31 -14.18 15.53
CA SER A 199 -0.67 -15.45 15.13
C SER A 199 -1.49 -16.68 15.52
N GLY A 200 -1.53 -17.69 14.65
CA GLY A 200 -2.18 -18.98 14.89
C GLY A 200 -3.67 -18.86 15.18
N ASP A 201 -4.19 -19.67 16.10
CA ASP A 201 -5.63 -19.68 16.46
C ASP A 201 -6.04 -18.52 17.40
N LYS A 202 -5.07 -17.77 17.94
CA LYS A 202 -5.37 -16.62 18.81
C LYS A 202 -6.11 -15.54 18.04
N ASP A 203 -6.99 -14.82 18.73
CA ASP A 203 -7.73 -13.67 18.18
C ASP A 203 -8.57 -14.00 16.93
N ILE A 204 -9.05 -15.25 16.79
CA ILE A 204 -9.86 -15.71 15.65
C ILE A 204 -11.01 -14.76 15.32
N ASN A 205 -11.72 -14.26 16.34
CA ASN A 205 -12.82 -13.32 16.18
C ASN A 205 -12.36 -11.96 15.63
N SER A 206 -11.21 -11.47 16.09
CA SER A 206 -10.65 -10.19 15.63
C SER A 206 -10.15 -10.28 14.18
N LYS A 207 -9.53 -11.40 13.79
CA LYS A 207 -9.15 -11.66 12.39
C LYS A 207 -10.39 -11.72 11.49
N ALA A 208 -11.43 -12.42 11.94
CA ALA A 208 -12.71 -12.49 11.22
C ALA A 208 -13.38 -11.11 11.10
N ARG A 209 -13.34 -10.28 12.16
CA ARG A 209 -13.80 -8.89 12.12
C ARG A 209 -13.00 -8.05 11.12
N LEU A 210 -11.68 -8.21 11.07
CA LEU A 210 -10.85 -7.50 10.11
C LEU A 210 -11.19 -7.86 8.66
N ASN A 211 -11.41 -9.14 8.36
CA ASN A 211 -11.87 -9.58 7.04
C ASN A 211 -13.17 -8.85 6.65
N ARG A 212 -14.16 -8.84 7.56
CA ARG A 212 -15.44 -8.12 7.34
C ARG A 212 -15.24 -6.61 7.22
N GLY A 213 -14.34 -6.06 8.01
CA GLY A 213 -13.91 -4.67 7.93
C GLY A 213 -13.38 -4.28 6.55
N ILE A 214 -12.60 -5.13 5.90
CA ILE A 214 -12.13 -4.90 4.52
C ILE A 214 -13.31 -4.84 3.54
N TYR A 215 -14.30 -5.73 3.67
CA TYR A 215 -15.52 -5.68 2.84
C TYR A 215 -16.34 -4.41 3.11
N HIS A 216 -16.49 -3.99 4.36
CA HIS A 216 -17.13 -2.72 4.68
C HIS A 216 -16.36 -1.53 4.09
N ALA A 217 -15.03 -1.57 4.10
CA ALA A 217 -14.21 -0.53 3.50
C ALA A 217 -14.46 -0.41 1.99
N MET A 218 -14.49 -1.54 1.28
CA MET A 218 -14.83 -1.54 -0.15
C MET A 218 -16.22 -0.97 -0.43
N LYS A 219 -17.22 -1.31 0.40
CA LYS A 219 -18.59 -0.79 0.22
C LYS A 219 -18.67 0.71 0.51
N ILE A 220 -18.14 1.17 1.63
CA ILE A 220 -18.20 2.58 2.03
C ILE A 220 -17.41 3.45 1.05
N LEU A 221 -16.24 2.99 0.59
CA LEU A 221 -15.44 3.71 -0.39
C LEU A 221 -15.90 3.50 -1.84
N GLN A 222 -16.96 2.71 -2.05
CA GLN A 222 -17.51 2.39 -3.37
C GLN A 222 -16.43 1.92 -4.35
N VAL A 223 -15.53 1.04 -3.89
CA VAL A 223 -14.45 0.47 -4.73
C VAL A 223 -15.08 -0.37 -5.84
N ASP A 224 -14.96 0.12 -7.08
CA ASP A 224 -15.43 -0.59 -8.27
C ASP A 224 -14.43 -1.69 -8.67
N GLU A 225 -14.82 -2.94 -8.42
CA GLU A 225 -14.01 -4.12 -8.73
C GLU A 225 -13.66 -4.20 -10.22
N GLN A 226 -14.59 -3.89 -11.12
CA GLN A 226 -14.34 -3.96 -12.57
C GLN A 226 -13.37 -2.87 -13.01
N ALA A 227 -13.51 -1.66 -12.46
CA ALA A 227 -12.55 -0.60 -12.69
C ALA A 227 -11.15 -0.96 -12.14
N VAL A 228 -11.06 -1.59 -10.96
CA VAL A 228 -9.80 -2.05 -10.40
C VAL A 228 -9.16 -3.15 -11.26
N ILE A 229 -9.95 -4.14 -11.72
CA ILE A 229 -9.48 -5.19 -12.64
C ILE A 229 -8.95 -4.58 -13.94
N ALA A 230 -9.68 -3.64 -14.53
CA ALA A 230 -9.26 -2.96 -15.75
C ALA A 230 -7.96 -2.16 -15.54
N LYS A 231 -7.87 -1.40 -14.44
CA LYS A 231 -6.63 -0.68 -14.08
C LYS A 231 -5.47 -1.64 -13.83
N LYS A 232 -5.71 -2.83 -13.26
CA LYS A 232 -4.68 -3.87 -13.04
C LYS A 232 -4.16 -4.42 -14.37
N ALA A 233 -5.07 -4.82 -15.26
CA ALA A 233 -4.73 -5.33 -16.57
C ALA A 233 -3.93 -4.31 -17.38
N GLU A 234 -4.31 -3.04 -17.31
CA GLU A 234 -3.59 -1.96 -17.98
C GLU A 234 -2.19 -1.75 -17.39
N ARG A 235 -2.06 -1.72 -16.05
CA ARG A 235 -0.76 -1.64 -15.38
C ARG A 235 0.16 -2.80 -15.77
N ASP A 236 -0.37 -4.01 -15.77
CA ASP A 236 0.41 -5.21 -16.09
C ASP A 236 0.83 -5.21 -17.58
N ARG A 237 -0.04 -4.72 -18.47
CA ARG A 237 0.29 -4.49 -19.89
C ARG A 237 1.43 -3.47 -20.05
N LEU A 238 1.32 -2.31 -19.39
CA LEU A 238 2.35 -1.26 -19.45
C LEU A 238 3.70 -1.74 -18.88
N ALA A 239 3.68 -2.51 -17.79
CA ALA A 239 4.90 -3.07 -17.21
C ALA A 239 5.57 -4.07 -18.17
N GLU A 240 4.80 -4.89 -18.88
CA GLU A 240 5.34 -5.80 -19.89
C GLU A 240 5.87 -5.03 -21.11
N GLU A 241 5.17 -4.00 -21.58
CA GLU A 241 5.64 -3.12 -22.64
C GLU A 241 6.98 -2.45 -22.26
N GLU A 242 7.13 -1.97 -21.03
CA GLU A 242 8.39 -1.41 -20.52
C GLU A 242 9.51 -2.45 -20.46
N ARG A 243 9.21 -3.67 -19.99
CA ARG A 243 10.17 -4.78 -19.95
C ARG A 243 10.67 -5.14 -21.35
N LEU A 244 9.76 -5.27 -22.31
CA LEU A 244 10.09 -5.55 -23.70
C LEU A 244 10.90 -4.41 -24.33
N ALA A 245 10.59 -3.16 -24.01
CA ALA A 245 11.35 -2.01 -24.49
C ALA A 245 12.79 -2.00 -23.94
N LYS A 246 12.99 -2.30 -22.65
CA LYS A 246 14.33 -2.46 -22.06
C LYS A 246 15.12 -3.59 -22.71
N MET A 247 14.49 -4.75 -22.91
CA MET A 247 15.13 -5.89 -23.57
C MET A 247 15.53 -5.58 -25.02
N ARG A 248 14.68 -4.86 -25.77
CA ARG A 248 15.02 -4.42 -27.14
C ARG A 248 16.21 -3.46 -27.14
N ALA A 249 16.24 -2.49 -26.23
CA ALA A 249 17.35 -1.56 -26.12
C ALA A 249 18.67 -2.25 -25.75
N GLU A 250 18.62 -3.28 -24.90
CA GLU A 250 19.79 -4.11 -24.59
C GLU A 250 20.27 -4.91 -25.80
N ILE A 251 19.37 -5.56 -26.53
CA ILE A 251 19.71 -6.32 -27.75
C ILE A 251 20.28 -5.39 -28.83
N GLU A 252 19.70 -4.21 -29.06
CA GLU A 252 20.22 -3.24 -30.02
C GLU A 252 21.63 -2.76 -29.65
N LYS A 253 21.89 -2.56 -28.35
CA LYS A 253 23.22 -2.21 -27.84
C LYS A 253 24.22 -3.34 -28.08
N GLU A 254 23.83 -4.60 -27.86
CA GLU A 254 24.68 -5.76 -28.15
C GLU A 254 24.97 -5.91 -29.65
N ILE A 255 23.97 -5.79 -30.52
CA ILE A 255 24.14 -5.85 -31.97
C ILE A 255 25.11 -4.77 -32.45
N LYS A 256 24.98 -3.54 -31.93
CA LYS A 256 25.88 -2.44 -32.29
C LYS A 256 27.32 -2.72 -31.83
N ALA A 257 27.50 -3.23 -30.61
CA ALA A 257 28.81 -3.60 -30.10
C ALA A 257 29.45 -4.76 -30.91
N GLU A 258 28.64 -5.73 -31.35
CA GLU A 258 29.07 -6.83 -32.23
C GLU A 258 29.54 -6.29 -33.60
N ALA A 259 28.77 -5.38 -34.20
CA ALA A 259 29.11 -4.76 -35.48
C ALA A 259 30.41 -3.94 -35.40
N GLU A 260 30.60 -3.18 -34.31
CA GLU A 260 31.83 -2.43 -34.06
C GLU A 260 33.04 -3.36 -33.87
N ARG A 261 32.86 -4.48 -33.16
CA ARG A 261 33.88 -5.51 -32.97
C ARG A 261 34.29 -6.18 -34.29
N GLU A 262 33.33 -6.54 -35.13
CA GLU A 262 33.62 -7.12 -36.46
C GLU A 262 34.26 -6.10 -37.41
N ALA A 263 33.86 -4.83 -37.37
CA ALA A 263 34.51 -3.77 -38.14
C ALA A 263 35.96 -3.55 -37.71
N MET A 264 36.23 -3.52 -36.40
CA MET A 264 37.59 -3.41 -35.85
C MET A 264 38.45 -4.61 -36.25
N LYS A 265 37.91 -5.83 -36.20
CA LYS A 265 38.60 -7.05 -36.63
C LYS A 265 38.99 -7.00 -38.11
N LYS A 266 38.09 -6.54 -39.00
CA LYS A 266 38.39 -6.33 -40.42
C LYS A 266 39.46 -5.27 -40.63
N ALA A 267 39.43 -4.15 -39.89
CA ALA A 267 40.43 -3.10 -39.99
C ALA A 267 41.83 -3.61 -39.60
N ILE A 268 41.95 -4.37 -38.51
CA ILE A 268 43.20 -4.99 -38.08
C ILE A 268 43.73 -5.98 -39.13
N GLN A 269 42.87 -6.83 -39.69
CA GLN A 269 43.27 -7.77 -40.73
C GLN A 269 43.77 -7.07 -42.00
N ALA A 270 43.14 -5.97 -42.40
CA ALA A 270 43.58 -5.16 -43.53
C ALA A 270 44.94 -4.50 -43.27
N GLU A 271 45.18 -4.00 -42.05
CA GLU A 271 46.46 -3.41 -41.66
C GLU A 271 47.60 -4.44 -41.64
N ILE A 272 47.34 -5.65 -41.12
CA ILE A 272 48.30 -6.76 -41.14
C ILE A 272 48.66 -7.14 -42.58
N ALA A 273 47.66 -7.33 -43.44
CA ALA A 273 47.88 -7.67 -44.84
C ALA A 273 48.66 -6.59 -45.61
N ALA A 274 48.40 -5.30 -45.31
CA ALA A 274 49.16 -4.19 -45.88
C ALA A 274 50.62 -4.17 -45.41
N LYS A 275 50.87 -4.43 -44.11
CA LYS A 275 52.22 -4.53 -43.54
C LYS A 275 53.01 -5.74 -44.07
N GLU A 276 52.35 -6.86 -44.31
CA GLU A 276 52.99 -8.05 -44.91
C GLU A 276 53.35 -7.81 -46.38
N LYS A 277 52.47 -7.17 -47.17
CA LYS A 277 52.79 -6.77 -48.55
C LYS A 277 53.96 -5.78 -48.61
N ALA A 278 54.03 -4.83 -47.67
CA ALA A 278 55.15 -3.89 -47.58
C ALA A 278 56.49 -4.57 -47.22
N LYS A 279 56.46 -5.71 -46.52
CA LYS A 279 57.66 -6.51 -46.22
C LYS A 279 58.13 -7.41 -47.36
N GLN A 280 57.25 -7.78 -48.29
CA GLN A 280 57.59 -8.61 -49.47
C GLN A 280 58.03 -7.78 -50.69
N GLY A 281 57.92 -6.45 -50.63
CA GLY A 281 58.36 -5.51 -51.67
C GLY A 281 59.76 -4.90 -51.44
N ASN A 282 60.49 -5.37 -50.43
CA ASN A 282 61.92 -5.13 -50.19
C ASN A 282 62.68 -6.46 -50.36
#